data_AF-A0A430UP10-F1
#
_entry.id   AF-A0A430UP10-F1
#
_cell.length_a   1.000
_cell.length_b   1.000
_cell.length_c   1.000
_cell.angle_alpha   90.00
_cell.angle_beta   90.00
_cell.angle_gamma   90.00
#
_symmetry.space_group_name_H-M   'P 1'
#
loop_
_entity.id
_entity.type
_entity.pdbx_description
1 polymer ?
#
loop_
_entity_poly.entity_id
_entity_poly.type
_entity_poly.pdbx_seq_one_letter_code
_entity_poly.pdbx_strand_id
1 'polypeptide(L)' 'RVGDLPDLGAGLPSPALLVVGEVVGLYGELLLGNHGL' A
#
# COMPACT_ATOMS: atom_id res chain seq x y z
N ARG A 1 -2.88 -7.03 -5.18
CA ARG A 1 -2.42 -8.27 -5.86
C ARG A 1 -1.52 -7.86 -7.03
N VAL A 2 -0.56 -8.69 -7.46
CA VAL A 2 0.34 -8.32 -8.58
C VAL A 2 -0.45 -8.04 -9.87
N GLY A 3 -1.59 -8.70 -10.08
CA GLY A 3 -2.48 -8.46 -11.22
C GLY A 3 -3.22 -7.11 -11.22
N ASP A 4 -3.13 -6.34 -10.13
CA ASP A 4 -3.72 -5.00 -10.08
C ASP A 4 -2.75 -3.94 -10.64
N LEU A 5 -1.50 -4.31 -10.91
CA LEU A 5 -0.52 -3.44 -11.56
C LEU A 5 -0.66 -3.54 -13.10
N PRO A 6 -0.44 -2.44 -13.84
CA PRO A 6 0.06 -1.14 -13.36
C PRO A 6 -1.02 -0.19 -12.82
N ASP A 7 -2.31 -0.50 -13.04
CA ASP A 7 -3.42 0.42 -12.77
C ASP A 7 -3.51 0.86 -11.31
N LEU A 8 -3.14 0.00 -10.36
CA LEU A 8 -3.03 0.29 -8.92
C LEU A 8 -2.07 1.46 -8.62
N GLY A 9 -1.03 1.65 -9.44
CA GLY A 9 -0.06 2.72 -9.28
C GLY A 9 -0.37 4.00 -10.06
N ALA A 10 -1.38 3.98 -10.94
CA ALA A 10 -1.67 5.10 -11.83
C ALA A 10 -2.14 6.33 -11.02
N GLY A 11 -1.47 7.47 -11.23
CA GLY A 11 -1.80 8.74 -10.57
C GLY A 11 -1.22 8.91 -9.17
N LEU A 12 -0.44 7.96 -8.66
CA LEU A 12 0.29 8.16 -7.39
C LEU A 12 1.32 9.29 -7.53
N PRO A 13 1.43 10.18 -6.51
CA PRO A 13 2.43 11.24 -6.50
C PRO A 13 3.85 10.68 -6.37
N SER A 14 4.81 11.41 -6.93
CA SER A 14 6.22 11.02 -6.93
C SER A 14 7.03 11.75 -5.85
N PRO A 15 7.99 11.08 -5.18
CA PRO A 15 8.37 9.67 -5.36
C PRO A 15 7.46 8.69 -4.60
N ALA A 16 7.27 7.49 -5.16
CA ALA A 16 6.50 6.42 -4.54
C ALA A 16 7.38 5.19 -4.25
N LEU A 17 7.04 4.45 -3.18
CA LEU A 17 7.69 3.20 -2.80
C LEU A 17 6.74 2.03 -3.03
N LEU A 18 7.25 0.95 -3.63
CA LEU A 18 6.53 -0.31 -3.78
C LEU A 18 7.04 -1.32 -2.75
N VAL A 19 6.15 -1.78 -1.86
CA VAL A 19 6.43 -2.82 -0.86
C VAL A 19 5.62 -4.06 -1.21
N VAL A 20 6.28 -5.22 -1.34
CA VAL A 20 5.65 -6.49 -1.74
C VAL A 20 6.08 -7.61 -0.80
N GLY A 21 5.13 -8.44 -0.37
CA GLY A 21 5.36 -9.61 0.48
C GLY A 21 4.10 -9.98 1.26
N GLU A 22 4.08 -11.18 1.84
CA GLU A 22 2.94 -11.65 2.65
C GLU A 22 2.63 -10.71 3.81
N VAL A 23 3.67 -10.16 4.44
CA VAL A 23 3.57 -9.19 5.54
C VAL A 23 2.77 -7.93 5.19
N VAL A 24 2.66 -7.57 3.92
CA VAL A 24 1.89 -6.40 3.46
C VAL A 24 0.39 -6.58 3.73
N GLY A 25 -0.10 -7.82 3.84
CA GLY A 25 -1.50 -8.09 4.23
C GLY A 25 -1.87 -7.51 5.59
N LEU A 26 -0.89 -7.34 6.50
CA LEU A 26 -1.10 -6.78 7.83
C LEU A 26 -1.25 -5.24 7.81
N TYR A 27 -0.84 -4.58 6.73
CA TYR A 27 -0.88 -3.12 6.65
C TYR A 27 -2.31 -2.58 6.67
N GLY A 28 -3.31 -3.34 6.19
CA GLY A 28 -4.72 -2.96 6.26
C GLY A 28 -5.18 -2.71 7.70
N GLU A 29 -4.77 -3.57 8.63
CA GLU A 29 -5.13 -3.43 10.05
C GLU A 29 -4.25 -2.38 10.77
N LEU A 30 -2.95 -2.34 10.43
CA LEU A 30 -1.97 -1.52 11.14
C LEU A 30 -1.97 -0.04 10.72
N LEU A 31 -2.21 0.27 9.44
CA LEU A 31 -2.27 1.66 8.96
C LEU A 31 -3.54 2.37 9.41
N LEU A 32 -4.64 1.66 9.61
CA LEU A 32 -5.89 2.21 10.10
C LEU A 32 -5.88 2.49 11.61
N GLY A 33 -5.00 1.82 12.36
CA GLY A 33 -4.94 1.86 13.82
C GLY A 33 -4.27 3.08 14.45
N ASN A 34 -3.72 4.01 13.67
CA ASN A 34 -3.02 5.18 14.19
C ASN A 34 -3.41 6.48 13.45
N HIS A 35 -4.71 6.75 13.34
CA HIS A 35 -5.17 8.13 13.20
C HIS A 35 -5.03 8.79 14.58
N GLY A 36 -3.88 9.43 14.81
CA GLY A 36 -3.46 9.97 16.09
C GLY A 36 -4.59 10.60 16.91
N LEU A 37 -4.70 10.12 18.16
CA LEU A 37 -5.09 10.97 19.27
C LEU A 37 -4.07 12.12 19.42
#